data_AF-A0A5B8XDP4-F1
#
_entry.id   AF-A0A5B8XDP4-F1
#
_cell.length_a   1.000
_cell.length_b   1.000
_cell.length_c   1.000
_cell.angle_alpha   90.00
_cell.angle_beta   90.00
_cell.angle_gamma   90.00
#
_symmetry.space_group_name_H-M   'P 1'
#
loop_
_entity.id
_entity.type
_entity.pdbx_description
1 polymer ?
#
loop_
_entity_poly.entity_id
_entity_poly.type
_entity_poly.pdbx_seq_one_letter_code
_entity_poly.pdbx_strand_id
1 'polypeptide(L)' 'MLRSIFIYFVKLYQYTISPFLPKSCIFVPTCSEYAIQVLTSRKYNLLKSLLLIVKRIFKCNSLFTKKSIKIDDFR' A
#
# COMPACT_ATOMS: atom_id res chain seq x y z
N MET A 1 -1.15 9.03 -16.47
CA MET A 1 -2.24 9.78 -15.80
C MET A 1 -2.97 8.99 -14.71
N LEU A 2 -3.51 7.78 -14.96
CA LEU A 2 -4.28 7.02 -13.93
C LEU A 2 -3.54 6.73 -12.61
N ARG A 3 -2.23 6.47 -12.66
CA ARG A 3 -1.42 6.21 -11.45
C ARG A 3 -1.41 7.39 -10.47
N SER A 4 -1.33 8.61 -10.99
CA SER A 4 -1.29 9.83 -10.17
C SER A 4 -2.62 10.09 -9.45
N ILE A 5 -3.75 9.72 -10.05
CA ILE A 5 -5.07 9.75 -9.41
C ILE A 5 -5.12 8.82 -8.20
N PHE A 6 -4.64 7.58 -8.35
CA PHE A 6 -4.58 6.65 -7.21
C PHE A 6 -3.67 7.14 -6.09
N ILE A 7 -2.50 7.70 -6.43
CA ILE A 7 -1.58 8.30 -5.45
C ILE A 7 -2.24 9.49 -4.74
N TYR A 8 -2.99 10.31 -5.46
CA TYR A 8 -3.74 11.43 -4.89
C TYR A 8 -4.81 10.95 -3.90
N PHE A 9 -5.59 9.93 -4.24
CA PHE A 9 -6.57 9.33 -3.32
C PHE A 9 -5.91 8.76 -2.05
N VAL A 10 -4.76 8.08 -2.20
CA VAL A 10 -4.00 7.55 -1.05
C VAL A 10 -3.48 8.67 -0.16
N LYS A 11 -2.97 9.77 -0.74
CA LYS A 11 -2.53 10.95 0.01
C LYS A 11 -3.69 11.69 0.68
N LEU A 12 -4.83 11.80 0.00
CA LEU A 12 -6.03 12.42 0.55
C LEU A 12 -6.52 11.62 1.77
N TYR A 13 -6.58 10.30 1.66
CA TYR A 13 -6.87 9.40 2.77
C TYR A 13 -5.85 9.57 3.91
N GLN A 14 -4.55 9.65 3.60
CA GLN A 14 -3.53 9.92 4.62
C GLN A 14 -3.80 11.27 5.30
N TYR A 15 -4.13 12.32 4.57
CA TYR A 15 -4.33 13.64 5.17
C TYR A 15 -5.61 13.73 6.02
N THR A 16 -6.68 13.04 5.62
CA THR A 16 -7.98 13.08 6.33
C THR A 16 -8.05 12.08 7.49
N ILE A 17 -7.45 10.90 7.34
CA ILE A 17 -7.57 9.79 8.31
C ILE A 17 -6.33 9.70 9.22
N SER A 18 -5.12 10.07 8.75
CA SER A 18 -3.91 10.02 9.59
C SER A 18 -3.93 10.87 10.86
N PRO A 19 -4.63 12.02 10.97
CA PRO A 19 -4.71 12.72 12.25
C PRO A 19 -5.60 11.99 13.26
N PHE A 20 -6.52 11.13 12.81
CA PHE A 20 -7.44 10.39 13.67
C PHE A 20 -6.97 8.98 14.02
N LEU A 21 -6.07 8.38 13.23
CA LEU A 21 -5.56 7.03 13.49
C LEU A 21 -4.17 7.08 14.13
N PRO A 22 -3.94 6.36 15.25
CA PRO A 22 -2.59 6.15 15.75
C PRO A 22 -1.75 5.45 14.67
N LYS A 23 -0.43 5.68 14.68
CA LYS A 23 0.51 5.04 13.74
C LYS A 23 0.64 3.54 14.08
N SER A 24 -0.35 2.74 13.66
CA SER A 24 -0.43 1.31 13.95
C SER A 24 0.32 0.42 12.95
N CYS A 25 1.06 1.02 12.01
CA CYS A 25 1.85 0.24 11.04
C CYS A 25 3.06 -0.40 11.73
N ILE A 26 2.98 -1.71 11.93
CA ILE A 26 4.06 -2.54 12.50
C ILE A 26 5.22 -2.71 11.49
N PHE A 27 4.96 -2.51 10.20
CA PHE A 27 5.93 -2.67 9.11
C PHE A 27 6.50 -1.33 8.65
N VAL A 28 7.82 -1.28 8.46
CA VAL A 28 8.54 -0.16 7.82
C VAL A 28 8.97 -0.60 6.42
N PRO A 29 8.76 0.21 5.37
CA PRO A 29 8.05 1.50 5.35
C PRO A 29 6.53 1.33 5.57
N THR A 30 5.81 2.40 5.90
CA THR A 30 4.37 2.37 6.23
C THR A 30 3.51 1.78 5.09
N CYS A 31 2.30 1.31 5.43
CA CYS A 31 1.36 0.75 4.46
C CYS A 31 1.03 1.78 3.33
N SER A 32 1.00 3.09 3.62
CA SER A 32 0.80 4.18 2.65
C SER A 32 2.05 4.51 1.82
N GLU A 33 3.25 4.57 2.41
CA GLU A 33 4.51 4.79 1.65
C GLU A 33 4.70 3.70 0.60
N TYR A 34 4.46 2.45 0.98
CA TYR A 34 4.57 1.31 0.08
C TYR A 34 3.57 1.39 -1.07
N ALA A 35 2.35 1.85 -0.82
CA ALA A 35 1.37 2.07 -1.88
C ALA A 35 1.88 3.05 -2.93
N ILE A 36 2.50 4.15 -2.49
CA ILE A 36 3.08 5.14 -3.39
C ILE A 36 4.27 4.55 -4.16
N GLN A 37 5.16 3.80 -3.51
CA GLN A 37 6.31 3.15 -4.16
C GLN A 37 5.87 2.15 -5.25
N VAL A 38 4.89 1.31 -4.94
CA VAL A 38 4.39 0.29 -5.89
C VAL A 38 3.66 0.97 -7.06
N LEU A 39 2.82 1.98 -6.80
CA LEU A 39 2.11 2.72 -7.84
C LEU A 39 3.04 3.53 -8.75
N THR A 40 4.17 4.02 -8.21
CA THR A 40 5.19 4.76 -8.98
C THR A 40 6.08 3.83 -9.79
N SER A 41 6.18 2.55 -9.41
CA SER A 41 7.01 1.57 -10.10
C SER A 41 6.41 1.19 -11.45
N ARG A 42 7.21 1.35 -12.53
CA ARG A 42 6.80 0.92 -13.88
C ARG A 42 6.87 -0.60 -14.09
N LYS A 43 7.50 -1.34 -13.17
CA LYS A 43 7.68 -2.80 -13.25
C LYS A 43 6.38 -3.60 -13.10
N TYR A 44 5.33 -3.01 -12.50
CA TYR A 44 4.08 -3.72 -12.25
C TYR A 44 2.88 -3.05 -12.90
N ASN A 45 1.94 -3.87 -13.36
CA ASN A 45 0.61 -3.41 -13.77
C ASN A 45 -0.16 -2.82 -12.60
N LEU A 46 -1.11 -1.92 -12.89
CA LEU A 46 -1.92 -1.24 -11.88
C LEU A 46 -2.68 -2.23 -10.98
N LEU A 47 -3.23 -3.30 -11.58
CA LEU A 47 -3.90 -4.39 -10.88
C LEU A 47 -2.97 -5.16 -9.93
N LYS A 48 -1.75 -5.49 -10.38
CA LYS A 48 -0.75 -6.17 -9.54
C LYS A 48 -0.33 -5.26 -8.38
N SER A 49 -0.22 -3.97 -8.63
CA SER A 49 0.09 -2.94 -7.63
C SER A 49 -0.99 -2.86 -6.54
N LEU A 50 -2.26 -2.78 -6.94
CA LEU A 50 -3.41 -2.77 -6.03
C LEU A 50 -3.48 -4.03 -5.17
N LEU A 51 -3.30 -5.22 -5.76
CA LEU A 51 -3.32 -6.49 -5.02
C LEU A 51 -2.23 -6.57 -3.95
N LEU A 52 -1.02 -6.09 -4.23
CA LEU A 52 0.08 -6.03 -3.26
C LEU A 52 -0.24 -5.09 -2.09
N ILE A 53 -0.80 -3.92 -2.39
CA ILE A 53 -1.15 -2.89 -1.40
C ILE A 53 -2.27 -3.38 -0.48
N VAL A 54 -3.37 -3.87 -1.07
CA VAL A 54 -4.52 -4.39 -0.32
C VAL A 54 -4.08 -5.50 0.62
N LYS A 55 -3.31 -6.46 0.10
CA LYS A 55 -2.80 -7.56 0.92
C LYS A 55 -1.91 -7.10 2.08
N ARG A 56 -1.15 -6.02 1.91
CA ARG A 56 -0.35 -5.43 2.98
C ARG A 56 -1.23 -4.72 4.02
N ILE A 57 -2.27 -4.00 3.59
CA ILE A 57 -3.25 -3.35 4.49
C ILE A 57 -3.99 -4.40 5.33
N PHE A 58 -4.42 -5.51 4.73
CA PHE A 58 -5.03 -6.63 5.46
C PHE A 58 -4.10 -7.25 6.51
N LYS A 59 -2.78 -7.27 6.24
CA LYS A 59 -1.77 -7.73 7.19
C LYS A 59 -1.48 -6.70 8.30
N CYS A 60 -1.48 -5.40 7.96
CA CYS A 60 -1.44 -4.30 8.92
C CYS A 60 -2.67 -4.35 9.87
N ASN A 61 -3.86 -4.77 9.38
CA ASN A 61 -5.13 -4.77 10.13
C ASN A 61 -5.56 -6.15 10.69
N SER A 62 -4.70 -7.18 10.66
CA SER A 62 -4.94 -8.52 11.21
C SER A 62 -6.37 -9.10 11.01
N LEU A 63 -6.84 -9.18 9.76
CA LEU A 63 -8.13 -9.83 9.42
C LEU A 63 -7.97 -10.94 8.37
N PHE A 64 -7.21 -12.01 8.68
CA PHE A 64 -7.16 -13.31 7.96
C PHE A 64 -6.11 -13.53 6.84
N THR A 65 -5.03 -14.21 7.26
CA THR A 65 -4.43 -15.48 6.77
C THR A 65 -4.02 -15.74 5.29
N LYS A 66 -2.74 -16.16 5.17
CA LYS A 66 -2.07 -16.98 4.12
C LYS A 66 -2.13 -16.53 2.65
N LYS A 67 -1.08 -15.81 2.24
CA LYS A 67 -0.19 -16.19 1.11
C LYS A 67 1.04 -15.30 1.18
N SER A 68 2.26 -15.82 1.21
CA SER A 68 3.46 -14.98 1.16
C SER A 68 3.53 -14.28 -0.20
N ILE A 69 3.42 -12.95 -0.21
CA ILE A 69 4.03 -12.17 -1.31
C ILE A 69 5.52 -12.21 -1.00
N LYS A 70 6.31 -12.75 -1.91
CA LYS A 70 7.76 -12.65 -1.83
C LYS A 70 8.10 -11.16 -1.94
N ILE A 71 8.81 -10.66 -0.95
CA ILE A 71 9.32 -9.28 -0.92
C ILE A 71 10.39 -9.07 -2.01
N ASP A 72 10.86 -10.15 -2.63
CA ASP A 72 11.82 -10.15 -3.74
C ASP A 72 11.23 -9.73 -5.10
N ASP A 73 9.91 -9.57 -5.24
CA ASP A 73 9.29 -9.20 -6.53
C ASP A 73 9.72 -7.80 -7.04
N PHE A 74 10.33 -6.95 -6.20
CA PHE A 74 10.79 -5.58 -6.54
C PHE A 74 12.14 -5.52 -7.26
N ARG A 75 12.88 -6.63 -7.29
CA ARG A 75 14.10 -6.78 -8.11
C ARG A 75 13.73 -7.15 -9.55
#